data_AF-A0A0D0E6Z7-F1
#
_entry.id   AF-A0A0D0E6Z7-F1
#
_cell.length_a   1.000
_cell.length_b   1.000
_cell.length_c   1.000
_cell.angle_alpha   90.00
_cell.angle_beta   90.00
_cell.angle_gamma   90.00
#
_symmetry.space_group_name_H-M   'P 1'
#
loop_
_entity.id
_entity.type
_entity.pdbx_description
1 polymer ?
#
loop_
_entity_poly.entity_id
_entity_poly.type
_entity_poly.pdbx_seq_one_letter_code
_entity_poly.pdbx_strand_id
1 'polypeptide(L)'
;MASTLTLPAPVQRFFALFPLHTYPPVPVPVRFPLVKPTLWIAPPRSSVHLDPSLSSDLLSADVECLKWQAYIALRGLSDIAVRWDISPEGGLDGRLPNLHVPASGDSQTQLLPSHGIPAWVDGRVPGPVDALEGYKDEQARDESHAWVSLLEGTVHAALSLSQAPPSFLSALLQSDSKRARSIEAILSPPPAPLTGFSSLFPSFGTNVTLSAVQTRYAEAIASLSERLGTDKWFLGSENPTALDALIFAYLHSILHSRHTTRIEVTRRVNLVTWERRIRAQVQATFCVA
;
A
#
# COMPACT_ATOMS: atom_id res chain seq x y z
N MET A 1 12.98 -18.73 29.74
CA MET A 1 12.97 -20.02 30.47
C MET A 1 11.54 -20.46 30.63
N ALA A 2 11.09 -21.46 29.88
CA ALA A 2 9.75 -22.02 30.05
C ALA A 2 9.75 -22.91 31.29
N SER A 3 8.79 -22.71 32.20
CA SER A 3 8.63 -23.58 33.37
C SER A 3 8.18 -24.97 32.90
N THR A 4 9.04 -25.97 33.09
CA THR A 4 8.80 -27.39 32.74
C THR A 4 8.12 -28.17 33.86
N LEU A 5 7.30 -27.52 34.70
CA LEU A 5 6.55 -28.16 35.77
C LEU A 5 5.07 -28.24 35.37
N THR A 6 4.69 -29.34 34.71
CA THR A 6 3.29 -29.68 34.45
C THR A 6 2.62 -30.17 35.73
N LEU A 7 1.53 -29.52 36.14
CA LEU A 7 0.77 -29.89 37.33
C LEU A 7 0.21 -31.32 37.22
N PRO A 8 0.17 -32.09 38.32
CA PRO A 8 -0.49 -33.39 38.34
C PRO A 8 -1.98 -33.29 37.98
N ALA A 9 -2.47 -34.25 37.21
CA ALA A 9 -3.87 -34.33 36.77
C ALA A 9 -4.95 -34.10 37.85
N PRO A 10 -4.84 -34.61 39.10
CA PRO A 10 -5.87 -34.36 40.11
C PRO A 10 -5.95 -32.88 40.53
N VAL A 11 -4.80 -32.20 40.58
CA VAL A 11 -4.73 -30.78 40.90
C VAL A 11 -5.31 -29.95 39.75
N GLN A 12 -5.02 -30.33 38.50
CA GLN A 12 -5.65 -29.71 37.32
C GLN A 12 -7.18 -29.85 37.34
N ARG A 13 -7.71 -31.02 37.73
CA ARG A 13 -9.15 -31.25 37.86
C ARG A 13 -9.79 -30.40 38.96
N PHE A 14 -9.12 -30.25 40.10
CA PHE A 14 -9.60 -29.38 41.18
C PHE A 14 -9.69 -27.91 40.71
N PHE A 15 -8.66 -27.42 40.01
CA PHE A 15 -8.66 -26.05 39.48
C PHE A 15 -9.63 -25.84 38.31
N ALA A 16 -9.99 -26.90 37.57
CA ALA A 16 -11.02 -26.84 36.54
C ALA A 16 -12.44 -26.60 37.07
N LEU A 17 -12.67 -26.75 38.39
CA LEU A 17 -13.95 -26.38 39.03
C LEU A 17 -14.13 -24.86 39.15
N PHE A 18 -13.06 -24.09 38.93
CA PHE A 18 -13.10 -22.64 38.88
C PHE A 18 -13.02 -22.19 37.42
N PRO A 19 -13.78 -21.17 36.99
CA PRO A 19 -14.61 -20.26 37.79
C PRO A 19 -16.00 -20.83 38.14
N LEU A 20 -16.55 -20.43 39.30
CA LEU A 20 -17.88 -20.87 39.78
C LEU A 20 -19.05 -20.35 38.92
N HIS A 21 -18.86 -19.23 38.22
CA HIS A 21 -19.86 -18.63 37.35
C HIS A 21 -19.17 -17.87 36.21
N THR A 22 -19.49 -18.24 34.98
CA THR A 22 -19.01 -17.57 33.76
C THR A 22 -20.12 -16.70 33.22
N TYR A 23 -19.92 -15.39 33.20
CA TYR A 23 -20.87 -14.46 32.58
C TYR A 23 -20.95 -14.68 31.07
N PRO A 24 -22.10 -14.37 30.44
CA PRO A 24 -22.19 -14.38 28.99
C PRO A 24 -21.18 -13.39 28.38
N PRO A 25 -20.67 -13.66 27.16
CA PRO A 25 -19.78 -12.73 26.48
C PRO A 25 -20.40 -11.33 26.36
N VAL A 26 -19.63 -10.30 26.68
CA VAL A 26 -20.07 -8.91 26.53
C VAL A 26 -20.33 -8.63 25.04
N PRO A 27 -21.54 -8.18 24.66
CA PRO A 27 -21.81 -7.83 23.27
C PRO A 27 -20.98 -6.61 22.90
N VAL A 28 -20.21 -6.72 21.82
CA VAL A 28 -19.43 -5.60 21.28
C VAL A 28 -20.41 -4.63 20.60
N PRO A 29 -20.39 -3.33 20.91
CA PRO A 29 -21.42 -2.38 20.50
C PRO A 29 -21.51 -2.20 18.98
N VAL A 30 -20.41 -2.41 18.25
CA VAL A 30 -20.38 -2.34 16.79
C VAL A 30 -19.62 -3.56 16.28
N ARG A 31 -20.33 -4.45 15.59
CA ARG A 31 -19.73 -5.47 14.73
C ARG A 31 -20.00 -5.05 13.31
N PHE A 32 -18.94 -4.80 12.54
CA PHE A 32 -19.05 -4.75 11.09
C PHE A 32 -19.15 -6.21 10.62
N PRO A 33 -20.32 -6.67 10.15
CA PRO A 33 -20.46 -8.05 9.70
C PRO A 33 -19.58 -8.23 8.46
N LEU A 34 -18.58 -9.12 8.57
CA LEU A 34 -17.69 -9.44 7.47
C LEU A 34 -18.41 -10.44 6.57
N VAL A 35 -19.16 -9.92 5.60
CA VAL A 35 -19.86 -10.73 4.60
C VAL A 35 -18.93 -11.01 3.42
N LYS A 36 -18.06 -10.06 3.08
CA LYS A 36 -17.19 -10.09 1.91
C LYS A 36 -15.73 -9.89 2.32
N PRO A 37 -14.75 -10.37 1.52
CA PRO A 37 -13.36 -10.00 1.71
C PRO A 37 -13.23 -8.49 1.77
N THR A 38 -12.64 -7.97 2.84
CA THR A 38 -12.55 -6.52 3.09
C THR A 38 -11.09 -6.10 3.13
N LEU A 39 -10.69 -5.22 2.23
CA LEU A 39 -9.35 -4.64 2.21
C LEU A 39 -9.30 -3.40 3.12
N TRP A 40 -8.35 -3.39 4.05
CA TRP A 40 -8.06 -2.24 4.90
C TRP A 40 -7.06 -1.34 4.18
N ILE A 41 -7.43 -0.09 3.96
CA ILE A 41 -6.64 0.86 3.18
C ILE A 41 -6.44 2.18 3.93
N ALA A 42 -5.43 2.94 3.49
CA ALA A 42 -5.35 4.35 3.83
C ALA A 42 -6.56 5.12 3.25
N PRO A 43 -7.04 6.17 3.94
CA PRO A 43 -8.23 6.90 3.52
C PRO A 43 -8.12 7.44 2.09
N PRO A 44 -9.22 7.42 1.31
CA PRO A 44 -9.22 7.94 -0.04
C PRO A 44 -9.06 9.46 -0.07
N ARG A 45 -8.52 10.00 -1.16
CA ARG A 45 -8.19 11.43 -1.29
C ARG A 45 -9.43 12.34 -1.30
N SER A 46 -10.57 11.83 -1.77
CA SER A 46 -11.81 12.61 -1.95
C SER A 46 -12.76 12.57 -0.76
N SER A 47 -12.42 11.88 0.35
CA SER A 47 -13.32 11.79 1.52
C SER A 47 -13.50 13.12 2.28
N VAL A 48 -12.79 14.18 1.88
CA VAL A 48 -12.79 15.49 2.54
C VAL A 48 -13.94 16.38 2.04
N HIS A 49 -14.56 16.09 0.89
CA HIS A 49 -15.72 16.81 0.38
C HIS A 49 -16.85 15.83 0.01
N LEU A 50 -17.75 15.59 0.97
CA LEU A 50 -19.01 14.86 0.80
C LEU A 50 -19.94 15.63 -0.16
N ASP A 51 -19.75 15.45 -1.46
CA ASP A 51 -20.82 15.66 -2.44
C ASP A 51 -21.39 14.26 -2.80
N PRO A 52 -22.61 13.92 -2.34
CA PRO A 52 -23.20 12.59 -2.51
C PRO A 52 -23.55 12.25 -3.98
N SER A 53 -23.37 13.19 -4.90
CA SER A 53 -23.65 13.03 -6.34
C SER A 53 -22.46 12.51 -7.15
N LEU A 54 -21.24 12.57 -6.62
CA LEU A 54 -20.03 12.04 -7.25
C LEU A 54 -19.75 10.65 -6.69
N SER A 55 -19.66 9.64 -7.57
CA SER A 55 -19.20 8.29 -7.22
C SER A 55 -17.98 8.39 -6.32
N SER A 56 -18.10 7.96 -5.06
CA SER A 56 -17.04 8.10 -4.07
C SER A 56 -15.79 7.41 -4.57
N ASP A 57 -14.68 8.14 -4.72
CA ASP A 57 -13.42 7.54 -5.13
C ASP A 57 -12.93 6.60 -4.02
N LEU A 58 -13.03 5.29 -4.25
CA LEU A 58 -12.63 4.24 -3.29
C LEU A 58 -11.12 3.97 -3.31
N LEU A 59 -10.39 4.72 -4.13
CA LEU A 59 -8.95 4.58 -4.32
C LEU A 59 -8.19 5.25 -3.18
N SER A 60 -7.31 4.47 -2.55
CA SER A 60 -6.56 4.94 -1.39
C SER A 60 -5.58 6.06 -1.74
N ALA A 61 -5.27 6.93 -0.78
CA ALA A 61 -4.24 7.96 -0.96
C ALA A 61 -2.79 7.42 -0.89
N ASP A 62 -2.61 6.20 -0.41
CA ASP A 62 -1.30 5.56 -0.26
C ASP A 62 -0.93 4.69 -1.47
N VAL A 63 0.36 4.67 -1.81
CA VAL A 63 0.86 3.95 -2.98
C VAL A 63 0.83 2.44 -2.76
N GLU A 64 1.20 1.96 -1.57
CA GLU A 64 1.19 0.51 -1.29
C GLU A 64 -0.24 -0.02 -1.27
N CYS A 65 -1.17 0.70 -0.64
CA CYS A 65 -2.59 0.36 -0.65
C CYS A 65 -3.16 0.31 -2.08
N LEU A 66 -2.84 1.31 -2.93
CA LEU A 66 -3.26 1.33 -4.33
C LEU A 66 -2.68 0.18 -5.14
N LYS A 67 -1.41 -0.18 -4.90
CA LYS A 67 -0.75 -1.31 -5.57
C LYS A 67 -1.56 -2.58 -5.35
N TRP A 68 -1.95 -2.85 -4.10
CA TRP A 68 -2.72 -4.05 -3.78
C TRP A 68 -4.18 -3.97 -4.24
N GLN A 69 -4.81 -2.79 -4.21
CA GLN A 69 -6.11 -2.58 -4.84
C GLN A 69 -6.08 -2.91 -6.34
N ALA A 70 -5.08 -2.39 -7.05
CA ALA A 70 -4.92 -2.62 -8.48
C ALA A 70 -4.57 -4.08 -8.78
N TYR A 71 -3.68 -4.70 -8.00
CA TYR A 71 -3.28 -6.09 -8.17
C TYR A 71 -4.50 -7.03 -8.13
N ILE A 72 -5.35 -6.87 -7.11
CA ILE A 72 -6.58 -7.64 -6.94
C ILE A 72 -7.54 -7.45 -8.13
N ALA A 73 -7.77 -6.20 -8.54
CA ALA A 73 -8.67 -5.87 -9.64
C ALA A 73 -8.16 -6.36 -11.02
N LEU A 74 -6.85 -6.29 -11.24
CA LEU A 74 -6.21 -6.74 -12.47
C LEU A 74 -6.22 -8.26 -12.59
N ARG A 75 -6.18 -9.00 -11.47
CA ARG A 75 -6.39 -10.44 -11.43
C ARG A 75 -7.85 -10.87 -11.66
N GLY A 76 -8.76 -9.91 -11.89
CA GLY A 76 -10.14 -10.17 -12.27
C GLY A 76 -11.05 -10.51 -11.09
N LEU A 77 -10.59 -10.30 -9.85
CA LEU A 77 -11.46 -10.44 -8.69
C LEU A 77 -12.45 -9.27 -8.63
N SER A 78 -13.66 -9.57 -8.17
CA SER A 78 -14.76 -8.61 -8.00
C SER A 78 -15.43 -8.83 -6.65
N ASP A 79 -16.27 -7.87 -6.24
CA ASP A 79 -17.06 -7.93 -5.01
C ASP A 79 -16.23 -7.89 -3.71
N ILE A 80 -15.20 -7.02 -3.70
CA ILE A 80 -14.32 -6.83 -2.53
C ILE A 80 -14.69 -5.51 -1.85
N ALA A 81 -14.90 -5.59 -0.55
CA ALA A 81 -15.23 -4.45 0.29
C ALA A 81 -13.96 -3.68 0.68
N VAL A 82 -14.07 -2.38 0.92
CA VAL A 82 -12.96 -1.51 1.30
C VAL A 82 -13.30 -0.74 2.56
N ARG A 83 -12.33 -0.66 3.48
CA ARG A 83 -12.47 -0.05 4.80
C ARG A 83 -11.25 0.82 5.14
N TRP A 84 -11.45 2.01 5.70
CA TRP A 84 -10.37 3.00 5.96
C TRP A 84 -10.47 3.73 7.31
N ASP A 85 -11.33 3.27 8.20
CA ASP A 85 -11.46 3.74 9.59
C ASP A 85 -10.37 3.19 10.51
N ILE A 86 -9.58 2.22 10.05
CA ILE A 86 -8.51 1.56 10.80
C ILE A 86 -7.21 2.32 10.60
N SER A 87 -6.53 2.67 11.71
CA SER A 87 -5.19 3.25 11.67
C SER A 87 -4.14 2.21 11.27
N PRO A 88 -2.99 2.61 10.72
CA PRO A 88 -1.95 1.65 10.32
C PRO A 88 -1.41 0.82 11.47
N GLU A 89 -1.43 1.32 12.70
CA GLU A 89 -1.09 0.55 13.91
C GLU A 89 -2.06 -0.59 14.20
N GLY A 90 -3.31 -0.48 13.76
CA GLY A 90 -4.29 -1.56 13.85
C GLY A 90 -4.08 -2.65 12.81
N GLY A 91 -3.22 -2.41 11.82
CA GLY A 91 -2.83 -3.38 10.81
C GLY A 91 -1.80 -4.39 11.32
N LEU A 92 -1.70 -5.53 10.63
CA LEU A 92 -0.59 -6.46 10.89
C LEU A 92 0.73 -5.80 10.51
N ASP A 93 1.78 -6.06 11.29
CA ASP A 93 3.09 -5.42 11.15
C ASP A 93 3.09 -3.88 11.32
N GLY A 94 2.00 -3.32 11.85
CA GLY A 94 1.83 -1.87 12.00
C GLY A 94 1.75 -1.13 10.66
N ARG A 95 1.28 -1.82 9.61
CA ARG A 95 1.20 -1.29 8.24
C ARG A 95 -0.12 -1.65 7.58
N LEU A 96 -0.53 -0.81 6.65
CA LEU A 96 -1.61 -1.08 5.70
C LEU A 96 -0.98 -1.33 4.31
N PRO A 97 -1.64 -2.09 3.43
CA PRO A 97 -2.96 -2.69 3.60
C PRO A 97 -2.96 -4.06 4.27
N ASN A 98 -4.13 -4.44 4.81
CA ASN A 98 -4.39 -5.82 5.26
C ASN A 98 -5.69 -6.33 4.62
N LEU A 99 -5.74 -7.62 4.32
CA LEU A 99 -6.94 -8.23 3.75
C LEU A 99 -7.66 -9.06 4.81
N HIS A 100 -8.88 -8.67 5.12
CA HIS A 100 -9.73 -9.38 6.06
C HIS A 100 -10.66 -10.34 5.31
N VAL A 101 -10.41 -11.64 5.46
CA VAL A 101 -11.16 -12.69 4.77
C VAL A 101 -12.27 -13.20 5.70
N PRO A 102 -13.55 -13.17 5.27
CA PRO A 102 -14.64 -13.68 6.07
C PRO A 102 -14.51 -15.20 6.26
N ALA A 103 -14.99 -15.69 7.40
CA ALA A 103 -15.11 -17.10 7.68
C ALA A 103 -15.97 -17.78 6.59
N SER A 104 -15.41 -18.79 5.91
CA SER A 104 -16.10 -19.58 4.91
C SER A 104 -16.13 -21.03 5.39
N GLY A 105 -17.28 -21.48 5.89
CA GLY A 105 -17.43 -22.82 6.50
C GLY A 105 -16.76 -22.91 7.87
N ASP A 106 -15.96 -23.96 8.08
CA ASP A 106 -15.27 -24.25 9.36
C ASP A 106 -14.04 -23.35 9.61
N SER A 107 -13.60 -22.60 8.61
CA SER A 107 -12.44 -21.72 8.70
C SER A 107 -12.80 -20.42 9.43
N GLN A 108 -12.04 -20.09 10.47
CA GLN A 108 -12.18 -18.82 11.18
C GLN A 108 -11.83 -17.64 10.27
N THR A 109 -12.38 -16.47 10.62
CA THR A 109 -12.05 -15.20 9.99
C THR A 109 -10.53 -14.96 10.08
N GLN A 110 -9.89 -14.67 8.95
CA GLN A 110 -8.45 -14.50 8.85
C GLN A 110 -8.09 -13.09 8.41
N LEU A 111 -7.15 -12.46 9.11
CA LEU A 111 -6.52 -11.22 8.68
C LEU A 111 -5.18 -11.55 8.02
N LEU A 112 -4.98 -11.08 6.80
CA LEU A 112 -3.79 -11.32 6.00
C LEU A 112 -2.95 -10.04 5.87
N PRO A 113 -1.61 -10.13 6.03
CA PRO A 113 -0.70 -9.03 5.75
C PRO A 113 -0.54 -8.81 4.24
N SER A 114 0.03 -7.67 3.84
CA SER A 114 0.29 -7.31 2.42
C SER A 114 0.95 -8.43 1.61
N HIS A 115 1.96 -9.10 2.18
CA HIS A 115 2.70 -10.16 1.50
C HIS A 115 1.89 -11.46 1.32
N GLY A 116 0.81 -11.64 2.08
CA GLY A 116 -0.09 -12.78 1.95
C GLY A 116 -1.20 -12.59 0.91
N ILE A 117 -1.36 -11.38 0.38
CA ILE A 117 -2.40 -11.05 -0.61
C ILE A 117 -2.21 -11.85 -1.91
N PRO A 118 -1.02 -11.96 -2.53
CA PRO A 118 -0.81 -12.75 -3.75
C PRO A 118 -1.27 -14.19 -3.61
N ALA A 119 -0.82 -14.87 -2.55
CA ALA A 119 -1.16 -16.26 -2.30
C ALA A 119 -2.69 -16.47 -2.13
N TRP A 120 -3.37 -15.50 -1.50
CA TRP A 120 -4.82 -15.54 -1.38
C TRP A 120 -5.53 -15.31 -2.73
N VAL A 121 -5.03 -14.38 -3.54
CA VAL A 121 -5.59 -14.10 -4.87
C VAL A 121 -5.43 -15.31 -5.79
N ASP A 122 -4.25 -15.93 -5.82
CA ASP A 122 -3.97 -17.10 -6.64
C ASP A 122 -4.85 -18.31 -6.24
N GLY A 123 -5.23 -18.42 -4.97
CA GLY A 123 -6.20 -19.42 -4.50
C GLY A 123 -7.66 -19.16 -4.91
N ARG A 124 -7.99 -17.96 -5.39
CA ARG A 124 -9.35 -17.55 -5.80
C ARG A 124 -9.52 -17.48 -7.30
N VAL A 125 -8.45 -17.20 -8.04
CA VAL A 125 -8.50 -17.13 -9.50
C VAL A 125 -8.50 -18.56 -10.08
N PRO A 126 -9.52 -18.95 -10.87
CA PRO A 126 -9.53 -20.24 -11.52
C PRO A 126 -8.50 -20.26 -12.65
N GLY A 127 -7.41 -20.98 -12.47
CA GLY A 127 -6.38 -21.16 -13.50
C GLY A 127 -5.20 -21.98 -13.01
N PRO A 128 -4.34 -22.50 -13.92
CA PRO A 128 -3.04 -23.01 -13.51
C PRO A 128 -2.26 -21.88 -12.84
N VAL A 129 -1.52 -22.22 -11.78
CA VAL A 129 -0.59 -21.27 -11.14
C VAL A 129 0.41 -20.85 -12.20
N ASP A 130 0.29 -19.60 -12.67
CA ASP A 130 1.16 -19.05 -13.70
C ASP A 130 2.55 -18.82 -13.10
N ALA A 131 3.51 -19.68 -13.46
CA ALA A 131 4.89 -19.59 -12.98
C ALA A 131 5.56 -18.27 -13.37
N LEU A 132 5.07 -17.60 -14.42
CA LEU A 132 5.55 -16.32 -14.90
C LEU A 132 4.66 -15.14 -14.47
N GLU A 133 3.68 -15.35 -13.59
CA GLU A 133 2.86 -14.26 -13.00
C GLU A 133 2.16 -13.33 -14.02
N GLY A 134 1.94 -13.78 -15.26
CA GLY A 134 1.38 -13.02 -16.38
C GLY A 134 2.43 -12.42 -17.33
N TYR A 135 3.73 -12.56 -17.05
CA TYR A 135 4.80 -12.13 -17.94
C TYR A 135 4.91 -13.03 -19.17
N LYS A 136 5.32 -12.43 -20.29
CA LYS A 136 5.52 -13.14 -21.55
C LYS A 136 6.68 -14.15 -21.49
N ASP A 137 7.82 -13.70 -20.97
CA ASP A 137 9.09 -14.43 -20.96
C ASP A 137 9.84 -14.20 -19.62
N GLU A 138 10.77 -15.09 -19.26
CA GLU A 138 11.63 -14.91 -18.06
C GLU A 138 12.45 -13.61 -18.13
N GLN A 139 12.89 -13.22 -19.32
CA GLN A 139 13.60 -11.95 -19.53
C GLN A 139 12.72 -10.74 -19.19
N ALA A 140 11.43 -10.80 -19.49
CA ALA A 140 10.49 -9.74 -19.14
C ALA A 140 10.30 -9.69 -17.61
N ARG A 141 10.28 -10.84 -16.93
CA ARG A 141 10.27 -10.88 -15.46
C ARG A 141 11.52 -10.22 -14.88
N ASP A 142 12.71 -10.52 -15.39
CA ASP A 142 13.95 -9.89 -14.93
C ASP A 142 13.97 -8.38 -15.20
N GLU A 143 13.49 -7.96 -16.38
CA GLU A 143 13.32 -6.54 -16.72
C GLU A 143 12.35 -5.85 -15.75
N SER A 144 11.27 -6.54 -15.34
CA SER A 144 10.29 -6.00 -14.40
C SER A 144 10.91 -5.62 -13.05
N HIS A 145 11.88 -6.39 -12.56
CA HIS A 145 12.58 -6.09 -11.31
C HIS A 145 13.39 -4.79 -11.39
N ALA A 146 13.99 -4.50 -12.55
CA ALA A 146 14.67 -3.23 -12.77
C ALA A 146 13.69 -2.05 -12.76
N TRP A 147 12.51 -2.22 -13.37
CA TRP A 147 11.45 -1.21 -13.34
C TRP A 147 10.88 -0.98 -11.94
N VAL A 148 10.67 -2.04 -11.16
CA VAL A 148 10.24 -1.92 -9.75
C VAL A 148 11.28 -1.13 -8.95
N SER A 149 12.57 -1.44 -9.09
CA SER A 149 13.64 -0.70 -8.42
C SER A 149 13.68 0.79 -8.80
N LEU A 150 13.46 1.09 -10.09
CA LEU A 150 13.37 2.47 -10.58
C LEU A 150 12.17 3.22 -9.97
N LEU A 151 11.01 2.56 -9.88
CA LEU A 151 9.78 3.14 -9.33
C LEU A 151 9.84 3.35 -7.82
N GLU A 152 10.25 2.32 -7.07
CA GLU A 152 10.40 2.37 -5.61
C GLU A 152 11.56 3.28 -5.17
N GLY A 153 12.58 3.46 -6.02
CA GLY A 153 13.69 4.37 -5.76
C GLY A 153 13.40 5.81 -6.21
N THR A 154 13.52 6.05 -7.53
CA THR A 154 13.55 7.42 -8.08
C THR A 154 12.17 8.09 -8.08
N VAL A 155 11.14 7.35 -8.48
CA VAL A 155 9.78 7.89 -8.59
C VAL A 155 9.15 8.07 -7.22
N HIS A 156 9.34 7.12 -6.31
CA HIS A 156 8.91 7.25 -4.93
C HIS A 156 9.61 8.42 -4.22
N ALA A 157 10.91 8.60 -4.40
CA ALA A 157 11.63 9.74 -3.83
C ALA A 157 11.06 11.08 -4.34
N ALA A 158 10.83 11.20 -5.65
CA ALA A 158 10.23 12.41 -6.23
C ALA A 158 8.81 12.66 -5.71
N LEU A 159 7.99 11.61 -5.59
CA LEU A 159 6.64 11.70 -5.05
C LEU A 159 6.65 12.15 -3.58
N SER A 160 7.51 11.55 -2.74
CA SER A 160 7.64 11.89 -1.33
C SER A 160 8.12 13.33 -1.13
N LEU A 161 9.04 13.82 -1.96
CA LEU A 161 9.47 15.23 -1.95
C LEU A 161 8.38 16.19 -2.46
N SER A 162 7.47 15.72 -3.32
CA SER A 162 6.38 16.54 -3.85
C SER A 162 5.25 16.76 -2.85
N GLN A 163 5.10 15.89 -1.85
CA GLN A 163 4.04 15.99 -0.84
C GLN A 163 4.17 17.29 -0.02
N ALA A 164 3.04 17.85 0.40
CA ALA A 164 3.06 19.05 1.21
C ALA A 164 3.55 18.74 2.62
N PRO A 165 4.47 19.55 3.20
CA PRO A 165 4.77 19.42 4.60
C PRO A 165 3.48 19.63 5.40
N PRO A 166 3.20 18.82 6.43
CA PRO A 166 2.03 19.03 7.27
C PRO A 166 2.10 20.44 7.87
N SER A 167 0.98 21.14 7.91
CA SER A 167 0.92 22.47 8.52
C SER A 167 1.41 22.39 9.97
N PHE A 168 2.17 23.39 10.44
CA PHE A 168 2.73 23.40 11.80
C PHE A 168 1.67 23.12 12.89
N LEU A 169 0.47 23.68 12.74
CA LEU A 169 -0.66 23.43 13.64
C LEU A 169 -1.15 21.97 13.58
N SER A 170 -1.23 21.37 12.38
CA SER A 170 -1.54 19.95 12.26
C SER A 170 -0.44 19.07 12.88
N ALA A 171 0.83 19.49 12.80
CA ALA A 171 1.95 18.78 13.42
C ALA A 171 2.02 18.92 14.95
N LEU A 172 1.33 19.91 15.54
CA LEU A 172 1.14 20.09 16.97
C LEU A 172 -0.11 19.39 17.50
N LEU A 173 -1.20 19.42 16.73
CA LEU A 173 -2.51 18.85 17.11
C LEU A 173 -2.57 17.34 16.86
N GLN A 174 -1.85 16.83 15.85
CA GLN A 174 -1.70 15.40 15.61
C GLN A 174 -0.55 14.87 16.47
N SER A 175 -0.87 14.60 17.75
CA SER A 175 0.01 13.88 18.68
C SER A 175 0.15 12.39 18.34
N ASP A 176 -0.63 11.88 17.38
CA ASP A 176 -0.61 10.47 16.98
C ASP A 176 0.52 10.21 15.99
N SER A 177 1.48 9.38 16.42
CA SER A 177 2.18 8.25 15.78
C SER A 177 2.55 8.24 14.28
N LYS A 178 1.90 9.04 13.43
CA LYS A 178 2.21 9.28 12.01
C LYS A 178 3.54 9.99 11.78
N ARG A 179 4.29 10.35 12.83
CA ARG A 179 5.70 10.71 12.66
C ARG A 179 6.48 9.44 12.36
N ALA A 180 6.62 9.12 11.08
CA ALA A 180 7.96 8.75 10.63
C ALA A 180 8.86 9.87 11.18
N ARG A 181 9.66 9.57 12.22
CA ARG A 181 10.64 10.54 12.72
C ARG A 181 11.34 11.06 11.48
N SER A 182 11.39 12.38 11.31
CA SER A 182 12.10 12.95 10.16
C SER A 182 13.45 12.25 10.13
N ILE A 183 13.86 11.73 8.96
CA ILE A 183 15.12 10.98 8.84
C ILE A 183 16.25 11.82 9.47
N GLU A 184 16.19 13.13 9.30
CA GLU A 184 16.99 14.16 9.95
C GLU A 184 17.13 14.02 11.49
N ALA A 185 16.08 13.61 12.20
CA ALA A 185 16.07 13.39 13.65
C ALA A 185 16.62 12.02 14.07
N ILE A 186 16.72 11.05 13.14
CA ILE A 186 17.36 9.74 13.36
C ILE A 186 18.82 9.76 12.91
N LEU A 187 19.17 10.59 11.93
CA LEU A 187 20.52 10.73 11.41
C LEU A 187 21.45 11.28 12.50
N SER A 188 22.37 10.43 12.96
CA SER A 188 23.54 10.84 13.71
C SER A 188 24.74 10.92 12.74
N PRO A 189 25.27 12.12 12.44
CA PRO A 189 24.99 13.40 13.08
C PRO A 189 23.86 14.19 12.35
N PRO A 190 23.14 15.11 13.04
CA PRO A 190 21.98 15.78 12.46
C PRO A 190 22.38 16.64 11.24
N PRO A 191 21.54 16.78 10.20
CA PRO A 191 21.92 17.55 9.01
C PRO A 191 22.21 19.03 9.35
N ALA A 192 22.99 19.68 8.49
CA ALA A 192 23.28 21.11 8.62
C ALA A 192 21.97 21.93 8.68
N PRO A 193 21.88 22.99 9.49
CA PRO A 193 23.00 23.74 10.08
C PRO A 193 23.49 23.23 11.45
N LEU A 194 22.84 22.26 12.08
CA LEU A 194 23.15 21.87 13.46
C LEU A 194 24.51 21.15 13.63
N THR A 195 25.03 20.54 12.57
CA THR A 195 26.38 19.94 12.53
C THR A 195 27.43 20.81 11.86
N GLY A 196 27.04 21.75 11.00
CA GLY A 196 27.97 22.46 10.13
C GLY A 196 28.82 23.52 10.84
N PHE A 197 28.34 24.09 11.96
CA PHE A 197 29.06 25.16 12.66
C PHE A 197 29.97 24.67 13.80
N SER A 198 29.74 23.46 14.34
CA SER A 198 30.46 22.94 15.51
C SER A 198 31.19 21.61 15.27
N SER A 199 30.96 20.92 14.16
CA SER A 199 31.67 19.67 13.83
C SER A 199 32.98 19.96 13.12
N LEU A 200 34.09 19.44 13.67
CA LEU A 200 35.40 19.40 13.01
C LEU A 200 35.46 18.41 11.83
N PHE A 201 34.45 17.53 11.72
CA PHE A 201 34.36 16.55 10.65
C PHE A 201 33.42 17.06 9.55
N PRO A 202 33.80 16.94 8.26
CA PRO A 202 32.92 17.30 7.16
C PRO A 202 31.64 16.47 7.24
N SER A 203 30.51 17.03 6.78
CA SER A 203 29.27 16.29 6.65
C SER A 203 29.51 15.05 5.76
N PHE A 204 29.48 13.86 6.35
CA PHE A 204 29.56 12.61 5.61
C PHE A 204 28.21 12.35 4.95
N GLY A 205 28.17 12.42 3.62
CA GLY A 205 26.96 12.15 2.85
C GLY A 205 26.97 12.86 1.49
N THR A 206 26.25 12.29 0.52
CA THR A 206 25.97 12.97 -0.74
C THR A 206 24.73 13.84 -0.54
N ASN A 207 24.86 15.16 -0.73
CA ASN A 207 23.69 16.04 -0.74
C ASN A 207 22.89 15.74 -2.01
N VAL A 208 21.78 15.02 -1.85
CA VAL A 208 20.84 14.77 -2.94
C VAL A 208 20.09 16.06 -3.21
N THR A 209 20.44 16.75 -4.28
CA THR A 209 19.74 17.97 -4.69
C THR A 209 18.35 17.62 -5.24
N LEU A 210 17.35 18.42 -4.89
CA LEU A 210 15.98 18.26 -5.37
C LEU A 210 15.91 18.28 -6.91
N SER A 211 16.74 19.10 -7.56
CA SER A 211 16.84 19.15 -9.03
C SER A 211 17.37 17.86 -9.62
N ALA A 212 18.37 17.21 -9.02
CA ALA A 212 18.88 15.92 -9.50
C ALA A 212 17.82 14.81 -9.41
N VAL A 213 17.02 14.80 -8.35
CA VAL A 213 15.89 13.86 -8.23
C VAL A 213 14.83 14.14 -9.29
N GLN A 214 14.51 15.40 -9.54
CA GLN A 214 13.55 15.79 -10.57
C GLN A 214 14.00 15.42 -11.98
N THR A 215 15.28 15.59 -12.33
CA THR A 215 15.81 15.17 -13.64
C THR A 215 15.70 13.66 -13.81
N ARG A 216 16.15 12.87 -12.82
CA ARG A 216 16.02 11.40 -12.86
C ARG A 216 14.58 10.95 -12.94
N TYR A 217 13.68 11.63 -12.24
CA TYR A 217 12.25 11.38 -12.32
C TYR A 217 11.69 11.65 -13.72
N ALA A 218 12.05 12.78 -14.35
CA ALA A 218 11.59 13.10 -15.70
C ALA A 218 12.10 12.08 -16.73
N GLU A 219 13.35 11.63 -16.60
CA GLU A 219 13.95 10.55 -17.39
C GLU A 219 13.24 9.21 -17.17
N ALA A 220 12.97 8.86 -15.92
CA ALA A 220 12.23 7.64 -15.54
C ALA A 220 10.82 7.60 -16.13
N ILE A 221 10.09 8.71 -16.09
CA ILE A 221 8.75 8.80 -16.69
C ILE A 221 8.84 8.83 -18.22
N ALA A 222 9.91 9.37 -18.81
CA ALA A 222 10.18 9.29 -20.24
C ALA A 222 10.36 7.83 -20.69
N SER A 223 11.27 7.11 -20.04
CA SER A 223 11.58 5.73 -20.38
C SER A 223 10.39 4.81 -20.15
N LEU A 224 9.58 5.06 -19.13
CA LEU A 224 8.34 4.31 -18.88
C LEU A 224 7.30 4.53 -19.99
N SER A 225 7.17 5.77 -20.48
CA SER A 225 6.33 6.08 -21.65
C SER A 225 6.82 5.42 -22.93
N GLU A 226 8.13 5.44 -23.18
CA GLU A 226 8.72 4.76 -24.34
C GLU A 226 8.52 3.24 -24.26
N ARG A 227 8.70 2.65 -23.07
CA ARG A 227 8.54 1.21 -22.86
C ARG A 227 7.10 0.74 -23.01
N LEU A 228 6.12 1.56 -22.62
CA LEU A 228 4.71 1.27 -22.88
C LEU A 228 4.37 1.39 -24.36
N GLY A 229 4.90 2.41 -25.05
CA GLY A 229 4.68 2.62 -26.47
C GLY A 229 3.19 2.58 -26.84
N THR A 230 2.81 1.54 -27.59
CA THR A 230 1.43 1.23 -28.01
C THR A 230 0.86 -0.02 -27.36
N ASP A 231 1.59 -0.64 -26.42
CA ASP A 231 1.23 -1.92 -25.84
C ASP A 231 0.06 -1.78 -24.86
N LYS A 232 -0.72 -2.87 -24.73
CA LYS A 232 -1.85 -2.90 -23.80
C LYS A 232 -1.34 -2.95 -22.36
N TRP A 233 -0.37 -3.80 -22.07
CA TRP A 233 0.24 -3.99 -20.76
C TRP A 233 1.74 -3.75 -20.85
N PHE A 234 2.37 -3.44 -19.72
CA PHE A 234 3.82 -3.26 -19.70
C PHE A 234 4.54 -4.54 -20.13
N LEU A 235 5.70 -4.37 -20.77
CA LEU A 235 6.55 -5.46 -21.26
C LEU A 235 5.95 -6.31 -22.38
N GLY A 236 4.85 -5.87 -23.00
CA GLY A 236 4.18 -6.60 -24.08
C GLY A 236 3.50 -7.90 -23.60
N SER A 237 3.16 -7.99 -22.31
CA SER A 237 2.39 -9.12 -21.79
C SER A 237 0.97 -9.14 -22.33
N GLU A 238 0.39 -10.34 -22.45
CA GLU A 238 -1.02 -10.50 -22.85
C GLU A 238 -1.97 -10.19 -21.69
N ASN A 239 -1.55 -10.58 -20.48
CA ASN A 239 -2.27 -10.44 -19.23
C ASN A 239 -1.66 -9.34 -18.35
N PRO A 240 -2.44 -8.73 -17.46
CA PRO A 240 -1.93 -7.74 -16.52
C PRO A 240 -0.99 -8.39 -15.49
N THR A 241 0.08 -7.68 -15.19
CA THR A 241 1.18 -8.13 -14.31
C THR A 241 1.16 -7.39 -12.97
N ALA A 242 1.95 -7.90 -12.01
CA ALA A 242 2.18 -7.18 -10.75
C ALA A 242 2.87 -5.82 -10.97
N LEU A 243 3.70 -5.70 -12.00
CA LEU A 243 4.32 -4.45 -12.40
C LEU A 243 3.28 -3.41 -12.83
N ASP A 244 2.29 -3.81 -13.64
CA ASP A 244 1.20 -2.91 -14.04
C ASP A 244 0.44 -2.34 -12.83
N ALA A 245 0.19 -3.17 -11.81
CA ALA A 245 -0.45 -2.74 -10.57
C ALA A 245 0.37 -1.67 -9.83
N LEU A 246 1.70 -1.87 -9.76
CA LEU A 246 2.62 -0.94 -9.11
C LEU A 246 2.76 0.37 -9.91
N ILE A 247 2.90 0.29 -11.24
CA ILE A 247 2.96 1.48 -12.11
C ILE A 247 1.67 2.28 -11.98
N PHE A 248 0.51 1.62 -11.99
CA PHE A 248 -0.78 2.29 -11.78
C PHE A 248 -0.80 3.05 -10.44
N ALA A 249 -0.37 2.42 -9.34
CA ALA A 249 -0.36 3.05 -8.04
C ALA A 249 0.47 4.34 -7.99
N TYR A 250 1.66 4.32 -8.61
CA TYR A 250 2.51 5.51 -8.72
C TYR A 250 1.92 6.55 -9.65
N LEU A 251 1.51 6.18 -10.88
CA LEU A 251 0.95 7.14 -11.85
C LEU A 251 -0.31 7.81 -11.31
N HIS A 252 -1.22 7.04 -10.71
CA HIS A 252 -2.42 7.57 -10.10
C HIS A 252 -2.07 8.55 -8.97
N SER A 253 -1.12 8.19 -8.09
CA SER A 253 -0.70 9.07 -6.99
C SER A 253 -0.01 10.34 -7.49
N ILE A 254 0.77 10.27 -8.56
CA ILE A 254 1.43 11.41 -9.20
C ILE A 254 0.41 12.35 -9.87
N LEU A 255 -0.59 11.81 -10.56
CA LEU A 255 -1.61 12.62 -11.23
C LEU A 255 -2.43 13.46 -10.24
N HIS A 256 -2.54 12.98 -8.99
CA HIS A 256 -3.17 13.68 -7.87
C HIS A 256 -2.17 14.43 -6.97
N SER A 257 -0.89 14.48 -7.35
CA SER A 257 0.16 15.24 -6.66
C SER A 257 0.27 16.67 -7.19
N ARG A 258 1.29 17.41 -6.72
CA ARG A 258 1.53 18.81 -7.08
C ARG A 258 1.86 18.98 -8.57
N HIS A 259 1.78 20.23 -9.02
CA HIS A 259 1.89 20.59 -10.43
C HIS A 259 3.18 20.09 -11.11
N THR A 260 4.34 20.14 -10.47
CA THR A 260 5.61 19.79 -11.14
C THR A 260 5.69 18.32 -11.57
N THR A 261 5.46 17.40 -10.65
CA THR A 261 5.43 15.95 -10.90
C THR A 261 4.24 15.57 -11.78
N ARG A 262 3.08 16.21 -11.57
CA ARG A 262 1.90 15.99 -12.40
C ARG A 262 2.11 16.39 -13.86
N ILE A 263 2.76 17.53 -14.12
CA ILE A 263 2.97 18.05 -15.49
C ILE A 263 3.72 17.02 -16.34
N GLU A 264 4.77 16.41 -15.80
CA GLU A 264 5.58 15.40 -16.50
C GLU A 264 4.75 14.20 -16.98
N VAL A 265 3.88 13.67 -16.12
CA VAL A 265 2.99 12.57 -16.54
C VAL A 265 1.92 13.06 -17.50
N THR A 266 1.31 14.22 -17.26
CA THR A 266 0.24 14.74 -18.14
C THR A 266 0.71 15.10 -19.54
N ARG A 267 2.00 15.40 -19.73
CA ARG A 267 2.61 15.62 -21.05
C ARG A 267 2.60 14.35 -21.91
N ARG A 268 2.55 13.17 -21.28
CA ARG A 268 2.61 11.85 -21.94
C ARG A 268 1.22 11.24 -22.00
N VAL A 269 0.57 11.40 -23.15
CA VAL A 269 -0.84 11.02 -23.36
C VAL A 269 -1.06 9.52 -23.20
N ASN A 270 -0.12 8.70 -23.68
CA ASN A 270 -0.16 7.24 -23.53
C ASN A 270 -0.32 6.82 -22.06
N LEU A 271 0.49 7.37 -21.14
CA LEU A 271 0.42 7.06 -19.72
C LEU A 271 -0.91 7.48 -19.08
N VAL A 272 -1.40 8.67 -19.44
CA VAL A 272 -2.67 9.18 -18.90
C VAL A 272 -3.85 8.33 -19.39
N THR A 273 -3.87 7.95 -20.66
CA THR A 273 -4.93 7.10 -21.22
C THR A 273 -4.91 5.70 -20.62
N TRP A 274 -3.70 5.14 -20.41
CA TRP A 274 -3.50 3.86 -19.76
C TRP A 274 -3.95 3.88 -18.29
N GLU A 275 -3.58 4.92 -17.53
CA GLU A 275 -4.00 5.09 -16.14
C GLU A 275 -5.52 5.18 -16.03
N ARG A 276 -6.18 5.99 -16.89
CA ARG A 276 -7.63 6.15 -16.85
C ARG A 276 -8.36 4.83 -17.11
N ARG A 277 -7.85 4.00 -18.04
CA ARG A 277 -8.41 2.69 -18.34
C ARG A 277 -8.33 1.77 -17.12
N ILE A 278 -7.16 1.69 -16.49
CA ILE A 278 -6.97 0.84 -15.31
C ILE A 278 -7.77 1.38 -14.13
N ARG A 279 -7.81 2.70 -13.93
CA ARG A 279 -8.62 3.34 -12.90
C ARG A 279 -10.08 2.90 -12.97
N ALA A 280 -10.68 2.90 -14.16
CA ALA A 280 -12.05 2.44 -14.35
C ALA A 280 -12.24 0.97 -13.97
N GLN A 281 -11.28 0.11 -14.31
CA GLN A 281 -11.29 -1.30 -13.92
C GLN A 281 -11.16 -1.48 -12.40
N VAL A 282 -10.23 -0.77 -11.76
CA VAL A 282 -10.00 -0.86 -10.31
C VAL A 282 -11.22 -0.34 -9.54
N GLN A 283 -11.79 0.81 -9.95
CA GLN A 283 -12.97 1.37 -9.30
C GLN A 283 -14.20 0.46 -9.42
N ALA A 284 -14.35 -0.30 -10.52
CA ALA A 284 -15.45 -1.23 -10.71
C ALA A 284 -15.36 -2.49 -9.80
N THR A 285 -14.16 -2.84 -9.32
CA THR A 285 -13.94 -4.03 -8.48
C THR A 285 -14.39 -3.84 -7.03
N PHE A 286 -14.30 -2.61 -6.50
CA PHE A 286 -14.43 -2.34 -5.07
C PHE A 286 -15.77 -1.73 -4.69
N CYS A 287 -16.25 -2.07 -3.50
CA CYS A 287 -17.41 -1.47 -2.84
C CYS A 287 -17.05 -1.03 -1.41
N VAL A 288 -17.87 -0.15 -0.81
CA VAL A 288 -17.70 0.25 0.59
C VAL A 288 -18.14 -0.90 1.50
N ALA A 289 -17.36 -1.19 2.55
CA ALA A 289 -17.64 -2.21 3.56
C ALA A 289 -18.83 -1.88 4.48
#